data_AF-A0A562PGB7-F1
#
_entry.id   AF-A0A562PGB7-F1
#
_cell.length_a   1.000
_cell.length_b   1.000
_cell.length_c   1.000
_cell.angle_alpha   90.00
_cell.angle_beta   90.00
_cell.angle_gamma   90.00
#
_symmetry.space_group_name_H-M   'P 1'
#
loop_
_entity.id
_entity.type
_entity.pdbx_description
1 polymer ?
#
loop_
_entity_poly.entity_id
_entity_poly.type
_entity_poly.pdbx_seq_one_letter_code
_entity_poly.pdbx_strand_id
1 'polypeptide(L)'
;MQLSRTVAAAVLAAGIACSGAASAAADPSHYLLTYTVIEKFKAFEKDTRKDAHNDEALDPRDADDLIRKLDKDPAAKAALAKHGLSTREFALATFAMLHAGFFVAMEGAMDKKKAAEAFAGYTQEQRANIEMVREMHK
;
A
#
# COMPACT_ATOMS: atom_id res chain seq x y z
N MET A 1 -42.75 22.80 37.50
CA MET A 1 -42.95 21.45 36.91
C MET A 1 -42.54 21.54 35.45
N GLN A 2 -41.32 21.11 35.14
CA GLN A 2 -40.99 19.85 34.43
C GLN A 2 -41.24 19.91 32.91
N LEU A 3 -40.15 20.04 32.14
CA LEU A 3 -39.63 19.02 31.17
C LEU A 3 -40.51 18.92 29.90
N SER A 4 -40.04 19.28 28.70
CA SER A 4 -39.00 18.53 28.00
C SER A 4 -38.48 19.27 26.76
N ARG A 5 -37.19 19.10 26.48
CA ARG A 5 -36.47 19.50 25.27
C ARG A 5 -36.83 18.54 24.13
N THR A 6 -37.00 19.03 22.89
CA THR A 6 -36.89 18.19 21.69
C THR A 6 -36.05 18.88 20.63
N VAL A 7 -34.91 18.24 20.38
CA VAL A 7 -33.93 18.47 19.33
C VAL A 7 -34.42 17.78 18.06
N ALA A 8 -34.27 18.41 16.89
CA ALA A 8 -34.25 17.72 15.60
C ALA A 8 -33.24 18.41 14.68
N ALA A 9 -31.97 18.06 14.88
CA ALA A 9 -30.91 18.17 13.89
C ALA A 9 -30.95 16.94 12.96
N ALA A 10 -30.31 17.08 11.79
CA ALA A 10 -30.09 16.07 10.73
C ALA A 10 -31.35 15.76 9.90
N VAL A 11 -31.35 15.88 8.57
CA VAL A 11 -30.49 15.16 7.63
C VAL A 11 -30.25 16.01 6.38
N LEU A 12 -29.04 16.55 6.24
CA LEU A 12 -28.51 17.03 4.96
C LEU A 12 -27.43 16.02 4.53
N ALA A 13 -27.85 14.81 4.16
CA ALA A 13 -26.95 13.76 3.69
C ALA A 13 -27.73 12.75 2.84
N ALA A 14 -27.66 12.91 1.51
CA ALA A 14 -27.75 11.82 0.53
C ALA A 14 -27.78 12.46 -0.87
N GLY A 15 -26.60 12.72 -1.45
CA GLY A 15 -26.53 13.26 -2.81
C GLY A 15 -25.17 13.19 -3.49
N ILE A 16 -24.13 12.67 -2.85
CA ILE A 16 -22.87 12.33 -3.54
C ILE A 16 -23.02 10.89 -4.04
N ALA A 17 -23.84 10.72 -5.07
CA ALA A 17 -23.92 9.48 -5.82
C ALA A 17 -22.84 9.52 -6.91
N CYS A 18 -21.93 8.55 -6.83
CA CYS A 18 -21.24 7.94 -7.96
C CYS A 18 -20.49 8.90 -8.89
N SER A 19 -19.41 9.51 -8.40
CA SER A 19 -18.23 9.65 -9.27
C SER A 19 -17.84 8.24 -9.68
N GLY A 20 -18.13 7.87 -10.93
CA GLY A 20 -17.51 6.70 -11.53
C GLY A 20 -16.02 6.86 -11.34
N ALA A 21 -15.44 6.08 -10.43
CA ALA A 21 -14.00 5.96 -10.33
C ALA A 21 -13.57 5.39 -11.67
N ALA A 22 -13.18 6.26 -12.59
CA ALA A 22 -12.18 5.91 -13.57
C ALA A 22 -11.07 5.28 -12.74
N SER A 23 -10.93 3.97 -12.81
CA SER A 23 -9.99 3.24 -11.98
C SER A 23 -8.61 3.71 -12.42
N ALA A 24 -8.07 4.70 -11.71
CA ALA A 24 -6.75 5.22 -11.98
C ALA A 24 -5.79 4.02 -11.88
N ALA A 25 -4.98 3.84 -12.93
CA ALA A 25 -3.98 2.77 -13.00
C ALA A 25 -3.26 2.66 -11.65
N ALA A 26 -2.97 1.43 -11.22
CA ALA A 26 -2.21 1.24 -10.00
C ALA A 26 -0.78 1.71 -10.25
N ASP A 27 -0.49 2.98 -9.93
CA ASP A 27 0.83 3.58 -10.04
C ASP A 27 1.52 3.62 -8.66
N PRO A 28 2.52 2.74 -8.42
CA PRO A 28 3.24 2.71 -7.15
C PRO A 28 4.12 3.94 -6.91
N SER A 29 4.47 4.69 -7.96
CA SER A 29 5.32 5.89 -7.83
C SER A 29 4.62 7.01 -7.05
N HIS A 30 3.29 6.99 -6.99
CA HIS A 30 2.49 7.94 -6.21
C HIS A 30 1.83 7.31 -4.98
N TYR A 31 2.26 6.10 -4.58
CA TYR A 31 1.75 5.46 -3.38
C TYR A 31 2.64 5.82 -2.18
N LEU A 32 2.05 6.44 -1.16
CA LEU A 32 2.75 6.77 0.09
C LEU A 32 2.63 5.63 1.10
N LEU A 33 3.76 5.04 1.48
CA LEU A 33 3.84 4.08 2.57
C LEU A 33 3.55 4.77 3.90
N THR A 34 2.88 4.02 4.79
CA THR A 34 2.61 4.46 6.15
C THR A 34 2.99 3.35 7.12
N TYR A 35 3.32 3.71 8.36
CA TYR A 35 3.63 2.72 9.40
C TYR A 35 2.49 1.72 9.59
N THR A 36 1.25 2.18 9.53
CA THR A 36 0.05 1.34 9.61
C THR A 36 0.01 0.29 8.49
N VAL A 37 0.32 0.66 7.25
CA VAL A 37 0.34 -0.30 6.12
C VAL A 37 1.46 -1.33 6.33
N ILE A 38 2.64 -0.89 6.78
CA ILE A 38 3.76 -1.80 7.07
C ILE A 38 3.42 -2.78 8.19
N GLU A 39 2.73 -2.34 9.25
CA GLU A 39 2.28 -3.21 10.33
C GLU A 39 1.29 -4.28 9.84
N LYS A 40 0.32 -3.89 9.00
CA LYS A 40 -0.61 -4.84 8.37
C LYS A 40 0.13 -5.85 7.50
N PHE A 41 1.13 -5.41 6.74
CA PHE A 41 1.98 -6.29 5.93
C PHE A 41 2.73 -7.31 6.78
N LYS A 42 3.40 -6.86 7.85
CA LYS A 42 4.11 -7.75 8.78
C LYS A 42 3.16 -8.76 9.44
N ALA A 43 1.96 -8.33 9.80
CA ALA A 43 0.94 -9.21 10.37
C ALA A 43 0.47 -10.27 9.36
N PHE A 44 0.21 -9.86 8.11
CA PHE A 44 -0.14 -10.76 7.02
C PHE A 44 0.96 -11.79 6.75
N GLU A 45 2.21 -11.37 6.58
CA GLU A 45 3.35 -12.28 6.36
C GLU A 45 3.51 -13.29 7.49
N LYS A 46 3.33 -12.86 8.74
CA LYS A 46 3.44 -13.75 9.90
C LYS A 46 2.38 -14.86 9.87
N ASP A 47 1.18 -14.55 9.41
CA ASP A 47 0.08 -15.50 9.30
C ASP A 47 0.29 -16.44 8.09
N THR A 48 0.78 -15.94 6.96
CA THR A 48 0.96 -16.73 5.72
C THR A 48 2.24 -17.56 5.67
N ARG A 49 3.29 -17.21 6.44
CA ARG A 49 4.50 -18.03 6.58
C ARG A 49 4.23 -19.46 7.08
N LYS A 50 3.09 -19.70 7.74
CA LYS A 50 2.70 -21.02 8.23
C LYS A 50 2.14 -21.93 7.13
N ASP A 51 1.70 -21.35 6.02
CA ASP A 51 1.00 -22.04 4.93
C ASP A 51 1.87 -22.11 3.64
N ALA A 52 3.14 -21.67 3.71
CA ALA A 52 4.07 -21.48 2.59
C ALA A 52 4.62 -22.78 1.95
N HIS A 53 3.84 -23.85 1.93
CA HIS A 53 4.21 -25.12 1.28
C HIS A 53 3.69 -25.27 -0.15
N ASN A 54 3.15 -24.21 -0.76
CA ASN A 54 2.67 -24.26 -2.14
C ASN A 54 2.99 -22.94 -2.89
N ASP A 55 4.27 -22.60 -2.95
CA ASP A 55 4.75 -21.40 -3.62
C ASP A 55 4.79 -21.57 -5.14
N GLU A 56 3.63 -21.42 -5.79
CA GLU A 56 3.66 -20.71 -7.07
C GLU A 56 3.91 -19.24 -6.73
N ALA A 57 5.19 -18.86 -6.70
CA ALA A 57 5.58 -17.48 -6.51
C ALA A 57 4.84 -16.63 -7.54
N LEU A 58 3.94 -15.77 -7.06
CA LEU A 58 3.30 -14.78 -7.91
C LEU A 58 4.43 -13.91 -8.46
N ASP A 59 4.72 -14.05 -9.76
CA ASP A 59 5.67 -13.22 -10.51
C ASP A 59 4.89 -12.16 -11.30
N PRO A 60 4.38 -11.10 -10.65
CA PRO A 60 3.64 -10.04 -11.32
C PRO A 60 4.58 -9.13 -12.10
N ARG A 61 4.17 -8.74 -13.31
CA ARG A 61 4.92 -7.78 -14.13
C ARG A 61 4.85 -6.35 -13.58
N ASP A 62 3.72 -5.99 -13.00
CA ASP A 62 3.41 -4.67 -12.47
C ASP A 62 2.32 -4.76 -11.39
N ALA A 63 1.95 -3.62 -10.79
CA ALA A 63 0.95 -3.57 -9.73
C ALA A 63 -0.44 -4.01 -10.22
N ASP A 64 -0.86 -3.63 -11.44
CA ASP A 64 -2.17 -4.03 -11.98
C ASP A 64 -2.24 -5.55 -12.25
N ASP A 65 -1.12 -6.15 -12.66
CA ASP A 65 -1.00 -7.60 -12.83
C ASP A 65 -1.11 -8.34 -11.51
N LEU A 66 -0.45 -7.84 -10.46
CA LEU A 66 -0.57 -8.38 -9.11
C LEU A 66 -2.00 -8.26 -8.58
N ILE A 67 -2.65 -7.10 -8.76
CA ILE A 67 -4.05 -6.90 -8.37
C ILE A 67 -4.94 -7.93 -9.05
N ARG A 68 -4.81 -8.09 -10.38
CA ARG A 68 -5.60 -9.08 -11.14
C ARG A 68 -5.38 -10.51 -10.68
N LYS A 69 -4.14 -10.89 -10.34
CA LYS A 69 -3.84 -12.23 -9.82
C LYS A 69 -4.49 -12.45 -8.45
N LEU A 70 -4.35 -11.49 -7.54
CA LEU A 70 -4.93 -11.56 -6.19
C LEU A 70 -6.46 -11.51 -6.21
N ASP A 71 -7.07 -10.72 -7.09
CA ASP A 71 -8.54 -10.67 -7.22
C ASP A 71 -9.14 -11.95 -7.80
N LYS A 72 -8.36 -12.72 -8.57
CA LYS A 72 -8.78 -14.02 -9.12
C LYS A 72 -8.69 -15.17 -8.11
N ASP A 73 -8.01 -14.96 -6.99
CA ASP A 73 -7.91 -15.93 -5.90
C ASP A 73 -8.76 -15.46 -4.69
N PRO A 74 -9.96 -16.04 -4.49
CA PRO A 74 -10.80 -15.69 -3.36
C PRO A 74 -10.14 -15.91 -2.00
N ALA A 75 -9.24 -16.90 -1.88
CA ALA A 75 -8.55 -17.21 -0.64
C ALA A 75 -7.49 -16.13 -0.35
N ALA A 76 -6.67 -15.75 -1.33
CA ALA A 76 -5.72 -14.65 -1.18
C ALA A 76 -6.42 -13.33 -0.84
N LYS A 77 -7.53 -13.02 -1.53
CA LYS A 77 -8.32 -11.82 -1.25
C LYS A 77 -8.90 -11.81 0.16
N ALA A 78 -9.44 -12.94 0.62
CA ALA A 78 -9.96 -13.08 1.98
C ALA A 78 -8.85 -12.96 3.03
N ALA A 79 -7.68 -13.54 2.77
CA ALA A 79 -6.52 -13.45 3.65
C ALA A 79 -6.05 -11.99 3.80
N LEU A 80 -5.91 -11.25 2.70
CA LEU A 80 -5.58 -9.81 2.75
C LEU A 80 -6.63 -9.01 3.52
N ALA A 81 -7.91 -9.26 3.25
CA ALA A 81 -9.02 -8.58 3.92
C ALA A 81 -9.03 -8.82 5.44
N LYS A 82 -8.66 -10.02 5.92
CA LYS A 82 -8.51 -10.35 7.35
C LYS A 82 -7.53 -9.40 8.06
N HIS A 83 -6.51 -8.92 7.36
CA HIS A 83 -5.52 -7.97 7.88
C HIS A 83 -5.85 -6.51 7.52
N GLY A 84 -7.05 -6.24 7.00
CA GLY A 84 -7.47 -4.90 6.61
C GLY A 84 -6.70 -4.34 5.41
N LEU A 85 -6.20 -5.20 4.53
CA LEU A 85 -5.56 -4.84 3.26
C LEU A 85 -6.51 -5.15 2.09
N SER A 86 -6.59 -4.23 1.14
CA SER A 86 -7.16 -4.54 -0.18
C SER A 86 -6.09 -5.11 -1.11
N THR A 87 -6.49 -5.80 -2.18
CA THR A 87 -5.58 -6.28 -3.23
C THR A 87 -4.79 -5.14 -3.87
N ARG A 88 -5.44 -3.98 -4.08
CA ARG A 88 -4.80 -2.75 -4.58
C ARG A 88 -3.80 -2.16 -3.59
N GLU A 89 -4.19 -2.01 -2.32
CA GLU A 89 -3.30 -1.48 -1.28
C GLU A 89 -2.07 -2.38 -1.11
N PHE A 90 -2.28 -3.69 -1.10
CA PHE A 90 -1.20 -4.67 -1.05
C PHE A 90 -0.28 -4.54 -2.28
N ALA A 91 -0.81 -4.54 -3.50
CA ALA A 91 0.04 -4.45 -4.68
C ALA A 91 0.86 -3.15 -4.72
N LEU A 92 0.22 -2.00 -4.49
CA LEU A 92 0.91 -0.71 -4.49
C LEU A 92 1.99 -0.63 -3.40
N ALA A 93 1.68 -1.08 -2.19
CA ALA A 93 2.63 -1.11 -1.08
C ALA A 93 3.81 -2.05 -1.37
N THR A 94 3.56 -3.22 -1.95
CA THR A 94 4.61 -4.19 -2.34
C THR A 94 5.60 -3.55 -3.31
N PHE A 95 5.12 -2.93 -4.40
CA PHE A 95 6.00 -2.29 -5.38
C PHE A 95 6.68 -1.02 -4.83
N ALA A 96 6.00 -0.25 -3.98
CA ALA A 96 6.59 0.91 -3.31
C ALA A 96 7.71 0.50 -2.34
N MET A 97 7.49 -0.56 -1.54
CA MET A 97 8.52 -1.12 -0.65
C MET A 97 9.68 -1.74 -1.44
N LEU A 98 9.41 -2.44 -2.54
CA LEU A 98 10.45 -3.02 -3.40
C LEU A 98 11.35 -1.92 -3.97
N HIS A 99 10.75 -0.84 -4.51
CA HIS A 99 11.51 0.30 -5.03
C HIS A 99 12.35 0.97 -3.94
N ALA A 100 11.74 1.31 -2.80
CA ALA A 100 12.43 1.97 -1.70
C ALA A 100 13.55 1.10 -1.13
N GLY A 101 13.27 -0.18 -0.87
CA GLY A 101 14.26 -1.15 -0.38
C GLY A 101 15.40 -1.38 -1.36
N PHE A 102 15.11 -1.47 -2.66
CA PHE A 102 16.14 -1.61 -3.69
C PHE A 102 17.07 -0.40 -3.72
N PHE A 103 16.50 0.82 -3.68
CA PHE A 103 17.31 2.03 -3.63
C PHE A 103 18.22 2.04 -2.40
N VAL A 104 17.68 1.79 -1.20
CA VAL A 104 18.47 1.79 0.06
C VAL A 104 19.56 0.71 0.04
N ALA A 105 19.27 -0.49 -0.49
CA ALA A 105 20.24 -1.56 -0.60
C ALA A 105 21.40 -1.23 -1.56
N MET A 106 21.10 -0.52 -2.66
CA MET A 106 22.10 -0.15 -3.67
C MET A 106 22.81 1.17 -3.36
N GLU A 107 22.24 2.02 -2.50
CA GLU A 107 22.73 3.37 -2.23
C GLU A 107 24.21 3.40 -1.83
N GLY A 108 24.66 2.47 -0.99
CA GLY A 108 26.06 2.37 -0.57
C GLY A 108 27.03 1.92 -1.68
N ALA A 109 26.52 1.28 -2.73
CA ALA A 109 27.30 0.86 -3.90
C ALA A 109 27.29 1.87 -5.04
N MET A 110 26.42 2.90 -4.97
CA MET A 110 26.36 3.97 -5.95
C MET A 110 27.38 5.06 -5.64
N ASP A 111 27.86 5.74 -6.69
CA ASP A 111 28.56 7.01 -6.50
C ASP A 111 27.63 8.03 -5.81
N LYS A 112 28.15 8.79 -4.84
CA LYS A 112 27.35 9.71 -4.02
C LYS A 112 26.59 10.74 -4.85
N LYS A 113 27.20 11.25 -5.92
CA LYS A 113 26.55 12.21 -6.81
C LYS A 113 25.43 11.53 -7.60
N LYS A 114 25.69 10.34 -8.14
CA LYS A 114 24.66 9.55 -8.86
C LYS A 114 23.48 9.16 -7.97
N ALA A 115 23.73 8.78 -6.73
CA ALA A 115 22.68 8.47 -5.76
C ALA A 115 21.80 9.70 -5.48
N ALA A 116 22.42 10.87 -5.27
CA ALA A 116 21.71 12.12 -5.06
C ALA A 116 20.89 12.56 -6.29
N GLU A 117 21.45 12.42 -7.49
CA GLU A 117 20.76 12.72 -8.76
C GLU A 117 19.55 11.80 -8.97
N ALA A 118 19.73 10.48 -8.77
CA ALA A 118 18.64 9.52 -8.85
C ALA A 118 17.53 9.82 -7.84
N PHE A 119 17.90 10.08 -6.58
CA PHE A 119 16.96 10.43 -5.52
C PHE A 119 16.17 11.72 -5.84
N ALA A 120 16.84 12.74 -6.37
CA ALA A 120 16.20 13.99 -6.76
C ALA A 120 15.19 13.82 -7.91
N GLY A 121 15.41 12.84 -8.80
CA GLY A 121 14.53 12.55 -9.94
C GLY A 121 13.23 11.81 -9.59
N TYR A 122 13.11 11.27 -8.37
CA TYR A 122 11.91 10.54 -7.94
C TYR A 122 10.73 11.47 -7.59
N THR A 123 9.54 10.90 -7.51
CA THR A 123 8.36 11.60 -6.99
C THR A 123 8.52 11.95 -5.51
N GLN A 124 7.64 12.81 -4.98
CA GLN A 124 7.65 13.14 -3.57
C GLN A 124 7.36 11.91 -2.69
N GLU A 125 6.41 11.08 -3.11
CA GLU A 125 6.01 9.86 -2.42
C GLU A 125 7.14 8.83 -2.42
N GLN A 126 7.82 8.63 -3.56
CA GLN A 126 8.97 7.73 -3.63
C GLN A 126 10.11 8.16 -2.70
N ARG A 127 10.43 9.47 -2.66
CA ARG A 127 11.45 9.97 -1.73
C ARG A 127 11.04 9.74 -0.27
N ALA A 128 9.78 10.01 0.08
CA ALA A 128 9.27 9.77 1.44
C ALA A 128 9.35 8.27 1.81
N ASN A 129 9.01 7.38 0.88
CA ASN A 129 9.11 5.94 1.09
C ASN A 129 10.55 5.48 1.30
N ILE A 130 11.50 6.01 0.52
CA ILE A 130 12.93 5.72 0.69
C ILE A 130 13.41 6.15 2.08
N GLU A 131 13.08 7.36 2.53
CA GLU A 131 13.46 7.85 3.86
C GLU A 131 12.87 6.98 4.96
N MET A 132 11.59 6.63 4.85
CA MET A 132 10.93 5.73 5.80
C MET A 132 11.65 4.38 5.89
N VAL A 133 12.03 3.79 4.75
CA VAL A 133 12.78 2.52 4.73
C VAL A 133 14.18 2.70 5.32
N ARG A 134 14.88 3.80 5.04
CA ARG A 134 16.17 4.11 5.68
C ARG A 134 16.05 4.15 7.20
N GLU A 135 15.00 4.76 7.74
CA GLU A 135 14.75 4.82 9.18
C GLU A 135 14.53 3.44 9.80
N MET A 136 13.91 2.51 9.06
CA MET A 136 13.69 1.13 9.52
C MET A 136 14.96 0.27 9.56
N HIS A 137 16.03 0.67 8.85
CA HIS A 137 17.30 -0.06 8.75
C HIS A 137 18.44 0.53 9.60
N LYS A 138 18.20 1.64 10.31
CA LYS A 138 19.15 2.22 11.27
C LYS A 138 19.09 1.48 12.61
#